data_AF-A0A5B9DMJ0-F1
#
_entry.id   AF-A0A5B9DMJ0-F1
#
_cell.length_a   1.000
_cell.length_b   1.000
_cell.length_c   1.000
_cell.angle_alpha   90.00
_cell.angle_beta   90.00
_cell.angle_gamma   90.00
#
_symmetry.space_group_name_H-M   'P 1'
#
loop_
_entity.id
_entity.type
_entity.pdbx_description
1 polymer ?
#
loop_
_entity_poly.entity_id
_entity_poly.type
_entity_poly.pdbx_seq_one_letter_code
_entity_poly.pdbx_strand_id
1 'polypeptide(L)'
;MTDLSAVDEAAAWADRLIGREFRGPGDTIDAARYRTARKHGVPESSLWALRYRRPKDIAGSVYRALQRAYEAECERQEARLRHELEITKTLQATQARSSLVAETEAVLGPAEGEAIGTASERAVPDAESF
;
A
#
# COMPACT_ATOMS: atom_id res chain seq x y z
N MET A 1 4.08 2.67 -21.49
CA MET A 1 3.65 2.46 -20.08
C MET A 1 2.85 1.19 -20.09
N THR A 2 3.34 0.11 -19.49
CA THR A 2 2.63 -1.18 -19.52
C THR A 2 1.38 -1.04 -18.67
N ASP A 3 0.19 -1.21 -19.24
CA ASP A 3 -1.03 -1.33 -18.44
C ASP A 3 -0.88 -2.55 -17.53
N LEU A 4 -0.83 -2.31 -16.21
CA LEU A 4 -0.78 -3.37 -15.22
C LEU A 4 -2.19 -3.94 -15.09
N SER A 5 -2.30 -5.26 -15.20
CA SER A 5 -3.58 -5.90 -14.91
C SER A 5 -3.88 -5.83 -13.41
N ALA A 6 -5.15 -5.92 -13.04
CA ALA A 6 -5.55 -6.03 -11.64
C ALA A 6 -4.87 -7.22 -10.91
N VAL A 7 -4.52 -8.27 -11.64
CA VAL A 7 -3.77 -9.41 -11.11
C VAL A 7 -2.32 -9.02 -10.82
N ASP A 8 -1.68 -8.24 -11.68
CA ASP A 8 -0.30 -7.79 -11.49
C ASP A 8 -0.16 -6.84 -10.31
N GLU A 9 -1.11 -5.91 -10.15
CA GLU A 9 -1.20 -5.03 -8.98
C GLU A 9 -1.37 -5.85 -7.69
N ALA A 10 -2.35 -6.76 -7.67
CA ALA A 10 -2.60 -7.61 -6.51
C ALA A 10 -1.41 -8.51 -6.17
N ALA A 11 -0.69 -9.03 -7.17
CA ALA A 11 0.52 -9.81 -6.97
C ALA A 11 1.63 -8.95 -6.34
N ALA A 12 1.82 -7.72 -6.84
CA ALA A 12 2.81 -6.79 -6.29
C ALA A 12 2.50 -6.42 -4.83
N TRP A 13 1.24 -6.14 -4.50
CA TRP A 13 0.81 -5.89 -3.13
C TRP A 13 1.02 -7.12 -2.24
N ALA A 14 0.63 -8.30 -2.70
CA ALA A 14 0.81 -9.54 -1.97
C ALA A 14 2.30 -9.80 -1.67
N ASP A 15 3.19 -9.62 -2.64
CA ASP A 15 4.62 -9.82 -2.44
C ASP A 15 5.21 -8.84 -1.41
N ARG A 16 4.80 -7.56 -1.45
CA ARG A 16 5.24 -6.55 -0.47
C ARG A 16 4.73 -6.86 0.93
N LEU A 17 3.47 -7.24 1.07
CA LEU A 17 2.86 -7.62 2.35
C LEU A 17 3.51 -8.88 2.94
N ILE A 18 3.76 -9.90 2.12
CA ILE A 18 4.46 -11.13 2.55
C ILE A 18 5.89 -10.81 2.97
N GLY A 19 6.60 -9.99 2.18
CA GLY A 19 7.95 -9.54 2.51
C GLY A 19 8.01 -8.79 3.85
N ARG A 20 6.97 -7.99 4.16
CA ARG A 20 6.85 -7.28 5.43
C ARG A 20 6.62 -8.22 6.61
N GLU A 21 5.88 -9.30 6.42
CA GLU A 21 5.63 -10.30 7.45
C GLU A 21 6.83 -11.24 7.66
N PHE A 22 7.77 -11.32 6.72
CA PHE A 22 8.95 -12.16 6.83
C PHE A 22 9.92 -11.67 7.92
N ARG A 23 10.34 -12.58 8.80
CA ARG A 23 11.09 -12.26 10.02
C ARG A 23 12.61 -12.43 9.91
N GLY A 24 13.11 -12.86 8.75
CA GLY A 24 14.55 -13.03 8.52
C GLY A 24 15.03 -14.49 8.62
N PRO A 25 16.33 -14.71 8.90
CA PRO A 25 16.93 -16.05 8.89
C PRO A 25 16.22 -17.03 9.83
N GLY A 26 15.86 -18.21 9.30
CA GLY A 26 15.11 -19.24 10.04
C GLY A 26 13.58 -19.16 9.89
N ASP A 27 13.06 -18.09 9.30
CA ASP A 27 11.66 -17.99 8.88
C ASP A 27 11.47 -18.51 7.45
N THR A 28 10.24 -18.86 7.08
CA THR A 28 9.91 -19.33 5.73
C THR A 28 8.92 -18.39 5.06
N ILE A 29 9.01 -18.30 3.73
CA ILE A 29 8.04 -17.55 2.92
C ILE A 29 6.63 -18.11 3.09
N ASP A 30 6.50 -19.42 3.28
CA ASP A 30 5.20 -20.06 3.53
C ASP A 30 4.61 -19.62 4.89
N ALA A 31 5.43 -19.56 5.93
CA ALA A 31 5.00 -19.05 7.23
C ALA A 31 4.63 -17.56 7.16
N ALA A 32 5.42 -16.74 6.45
CA ALA A 32 5.11 -15.32 6.23
C ALA A 32 3.81 -15.13 5.44
N ARG A 33 3.58 -15.93 4.39
CA ARG A 33 2.34 -15.92 3.62
C ARG A 33 1.13 -16.33 4.45
N TYR A 34 1.27 -17.37 5.28
CA TYR A 34 0.21 -17.79 6.20
C TYR A 34 -0.15 -16.67 7.21
N ARG A 35 0.87 -15.99 7.78
CA ARG A 35 0.64 -14.82 8.64
C ARG A 35 -0.06 -13.69 7.91
N THR A 36 0.37 -13.39 6.68
CA THR A 36 -0.25 -12.37 5.82
C THR A 36 -1.72 -12.67 5.56
N ALA A 37 -2.04 -13.91 5.18
CA ALA A 37 -3.41 -14.38 4.96
C ALA A 37 -4.29 -14.17 6.20
N ARG A 38 -3.80 -14.57 7.38
CA ARG A 38 -4.53 -14.44 8.65
C ARG A 38 -4.72 -12.99 9.06
N LYS A 39 -3.68 -12.15 8.90
CA LYS A 39 -3.70 -10.74 9.31
C LYS A 39 -4.65 -9.90 8.46
N HIS A 40 -4.72 -10.16 7.15
CA HIS A 40 -5.48 -9.34 6.20
C HIS A 40 -6.79 -9.99 5.73
N GLY A 41 -7.13 -11.18 6.23
CA GLY A 41 -8.38 -11.86 5.89
C GLY A 41 -8.42 -12.32 4.42
N VAL A 42 -7.26 -12.63 3.83
CA VAL A 42 -7.14 -13.08 2.44
C VAL A 42 -6.93 -14.59 2.41
N PRO A 43 -7.59 -15.36 1.52
CA PRO A 43 -7.35 -16.79 1.40
C PRO A 43 -5.88 -17.10 1.08
N GLU A 44 -5.28 -18.05 1.81
CA GLU A 44 -3.89 -18.45 1.61
C GLU A 44 -3.65 -18.96 0.18
N SER A 45 -4.62 -19.71 -0.36
CA SER A 45 -4.60 -20.20 -1.74
C SER A 45 -4.53 -19.09 -2.78
N SER A 46 -5.16 -17.93 -2.51
CA SER A 46 -5.10 -16.77 -3.39
C SER A 46 -3.71 -16.14 -3.38
N LEU A 47 -3.08 -15.99 -2.20
CA LEU A 47 -1.70 -15.51 -2.10
C LEU A 47 -0.71 -16.48 -2.77
N TRP A 48 -0.93 -17.79 -2.59
CA TRP A 48 -0.11 -18.82 -3.24
C TRP A 48 -0.22 -18.73 -4.76
N ALA A 49 -1.44 -18.62 -5.29
CA ALA A 49 -1.68 -18.50 -6.72
C ALA A 49 -1.05 -17.22 -7.30
N LEU A 50 -1.25 -16.06 -6.67
CA LEU A 50 -0.64 -14.80 -7.13
C LEU A 50 0.89 -14.88 -7.24
N ARG A 51 1.53 -15.64 -6.36
CA ARG A 51 2.99 -15.78 -6.34
C ARG A 51 3.51 -16.84 -7.32
N TYR A 52 2.90 -18.02 -7.37
CA TYR A 52 3.46 -19.17 -8.08
C TYR A 52 2.71 -19.57 -9.35
N ARG A 53 1.42 -19.21 -9.45
CA ARG A 53 0.54 -19.59 -10.56
C ARG A 53 -0.43 -18.46 -10.87
N ARG A 54 0.10 -17.36 -11.41
CA ARG A 54 -0.68 -16.14 -11.67
C ARG A 54 -1.98 -16.47 -12.41
N PRO A 55 -3.15 -16.21 -11.80
CA PRO A 55 -4.43 -16.48 -12.43
C PRO A 55 -4.69 -15.47 -13.55
N LYS A 56 -5.64 -15.76 -14.43
CA LYS A 56 -6.08 -14.80 -15.46
C LYS A 56 -6.89 -13.65 -14.86
N ASP A 57 -7.69 -13.98 -13.85
CA ASP A 57 -8.59 -13.06 -13.17
C ASP A 57 -8.44 -13.21 -11.64
N ILE A 58 -8.86 -12.18 -10.92
CA ILE A 58 -8.88 -12.15 -9.46
C ILE A 58 -10.28 -11.81 -8.96
N ALA A 59 -10.71 -12.48 -7.89
CA ALA A 59 -11.96 -12.12 -7.22
C ALA A 59 -11.87 -10.69 -6.68
N GLY A 60 -12.86 -9.84 -6.99
CA GLY A 60 -12.86 -8.44 -6.59
C GLY A 60 -12.74 -8.22 -5.07
N SER A 61 -13.27 -9.15 -4.27
CA SER A 61 -13.11 -9.14 -2.80
C SER A 61 -11.65 -9.32 -2.37
N VAL A 62 -10.92 -10.25 -2.99
CA VAL A 62 -9.49 -10.49 -2.74
C VAL A 62 -8.67 -9.29 -3.17
N TYR A 63 -8.96 -8.74 -4.35
CA TYR A 63 -8.29 -7.54 -4.86
C TYR A 63 -8.45 -6.37 -3.88
N ARG A 64 -9.69 -6.05 -3.47
CA ARG A 64 -9.96 -4.95 -2.52
C ARG A 64 -9.35 -5.20 -1.14
N ALA A 65 -9.32 -6.44 -0.67
CA ALA A 65 -8.68 -6.77 0.60
C ALA A 65 -7.17 -6.53 0.56
N LEU A 66 -6.49 -6.93 -0.53
CA LEU A 66 -5.07 -6.69 -0.73
C LEU A 66 -4.76 -5.19 -0.90
N GLN A 67 -5.58 -4.47 -1.66
CA GLN A 67 -5.47 -3.03 -1.83
C GLN A 67 -5.48 -2.31 -0.48
N ARG A 68 -6.55 -2.53 0.31
CA ARG A 68 -6.68 -1.89 1.64
C ARG A 68 -5.56 -2.30 2.59
N ALA A 69 -5.14 -3.55 2.56
CA ALA A 69 -4.04 -4.04 3.38
C ALA A 69 -2.73 -3.32 3.06
N TYR A 70 -2.48 -3.09 1.76
CA TYR A 70 -1.31 -2.39 1.26
C TYR A 70 -1.35 -0.90 1.58
N GLU A 71 -2.47 -0.22 1.28
CA GLU A 71 -2.69 1.20 1.62
C GLU A 71 -2.49 1.44 3.11
N ALA A 72 -3.10 0.62 3.97
CA ALA A 72 -2.93 0.72 5.41
C ALA A 72 -1.48 0.45 5.88
N GLU A 73 -0.69 -0.35 5.14
CA GLU A 73 0.73 -0.50 5.44
C GLU A 73 1.53 0.73 5.03
N CYS A 74 1.23 1.34 3.87
CA CYS A 74 1.82 2.62 3.47
C CYS A 74 1.54 3.71 4.51
N GLU A 75 0.30 3.88 4.93
CA GLU A 75 -0.08 4.83 5.98
C GLU A 75 0.68 4.59 7.29
N ARG A 76 0.83 3.33 7.71
CA ARG A 76 1.63 2.97 8.90
C ARG A 76 3.10 3.34 8.75
N GLN A 77 3.70 3.10 7.58
CA GLN A 77 5.10 3.43 7.32
C GLN A 77 5.31 4.94 7.29
N GLU A 78 4.43 5.68 6.64
CA GLU A 78 4.48 7.14 6.62
C GLU A 78 4.29 7.73 8.01
N ALA A 79 3.33 7.23 8.81
CA ALA A 79 3.13 7.68 10.18
C ALA A 79 4.37 7.44 11.04
N ARG A 80 5.01 6.28 10.89
CA ARG A 80 6.28 5.98 11.57
C ARG A 80 7.38 6.93 11.11
N LEU A 81 7.51 7.17 9.81
CA LEU A 81 8.53 8.05 9.26
C LEU A 81 8.32 9.51 9.71
N ARG A 82 7.07 9.99 9.78
CA ARG A 82 6.71 11.29 10.37
C ARG A 82 7.15 11.39 11.82
N HIS A 83 6.89 10.37 12.62
CA HIS A 83 7.31 10.34 14.03
C HIS A 83 8.85 10.37 14.17
N GLU A 84 9.57 9.58 13.36
CA GLU A 84 11.03 9.58 13.35
C GLU A 84 11.60 10.94 12.89
N LEU A 85 10.93 11.59 11.93
CA LEU A 85 11.25 12.95 11.48
C LEU A 85 11.08 13.99 12.61
N GLU A 86 9.96 13.94 13.33
CA GLU A 86 9.69 14.81 14.48
C GLU A 86 10.78 14.67 15.55
N ILE A 87 11.12 13.44 15.94
CA ILE A 87 12.22 13.19 16.89
C ILE A 87 13.52 13.81 16.36
N THR A 88 13.86 13.57 15.10
CA THR A 88 15.09 14.06 14.48
C THR A 88 15.18 15.58 14.49
N LYS A 89 14.07 16.29 14.27
CA LYS A 89 13.98 17.76 14.32
C LYS A 89 14.22 18.34 15.72
N THR A 90 13.96 17.58 16.79
CA THR A 90 14.21 18.04 18.17
C THR A 90 15.68 17.92 18.58
N LEU A 91 16.47 17.11 17.87
CA LEU A 91 17.91 17.00 18.10
C LEU A 91 18.63 18.27 17.63
N GLN A 92 19.83 18.51 18.15
CA GLN A 92 20.67 19.64 17.72
C GLN A 92 20.78 19.66 16.19
N ALA A 93 20.77 20.82 15.55
CA ALA A 93 21.00 20.86 14.11
C ALA A 93 22.48 20.56 13.77
N THR A 94 22.72 19.58 12.90
CA THR A 94 23.99 19.40 12.18
C THR A 94 23.69 19.42 10.68
N GLN A 95 24.70 19.67 9.84
CA GLN A 95 24.52 19.64 8.39
C GLN A 95 23.90 18.31 7.91
N ALA A 96 24.40 17.19 8.44
CA ALA A 96 23.89 15.86 8.10
C ALA A 96 22.42 15.66 8.51
N ARG A 97 22.02 16.06 9.73
CA ARG A 97 20.62 15.97 10.17
C ARG A 97 19.71 16.90 9.38
N SER A 98 20.19 18.09 9.05
CA SER A 98 19.41 19.06 8.26
C SER A 98 19.14 18.51 6.84
N SER A 99 20.13 17.87 6.21
CA SER A 99 19.95 17.16 4.93
C SER A 99 18.92 16.03 5.05
N LEU A 100 19.07 15.17 6.09
CA LEU A 100 18.17 14.04 6.31
C LEU A 100 16.72 14.50 6.52
N VAL A 101 16.50 15.58 7.28
CA VAL A 101 15.17 16.17 7.48
C VAL A 101 14.57 16.62 6.16
N ALA A 102 15.33 17.35 5.34
CA ALA A 102 14.85 17.84 4.05
C ALA A 102 14.52 16.70 3.07
N GLU A 103 15.37 15.67 3.00
CA GLU A 103 15.13 14.48 2.18
C GLU A 103 13.89 13.71 2.65
N THR A 104 13.71 13.57 3.97
CA THR A 104 12.55 12.86 4.53
C THR A 104 11.24 13.62 4.29
N GLU A 105 11.25 14.95 4.41
CA GLU A 105 10.11 15.80 4.06
C GLU A 105 9.76 15.69 2.57
N ALA A 106 10.76 15.64 1.69
CA ALA A 106 10.54 15.47 0.26
C ALA A 106 9.90 14.10 -0.07
N VAL A 107 10.27 13.03 0.63
CA VAL A 107 9.69 11.69 0.46
C VAL A 107 8.25 11.62 0.96
N LEU A 108 7.94 12.25 2.10
CA LEU A 108 6.60 12.25 2.67
C LEU A 108 5.60 13.12 1.89
N GLY A 109 6.11 14.05 1.07
CA GLY A 109 5.29 15.01 0.35
C GLY A 109 4.55 15.99 1.29
N PRO A 110 3.76 16.92 0.74
CA PRO A 110 2.79 17.66 1.55
C PRO A 110 1.78 16.66 2.13
N ALA A 111 1.39 16.83 3.40
CA ALA A 111 0.38 15.98 4.02
C ALA A 111 -0.90 16.02 3.19
N GLU A 112 -1.21 14.93 2.48
CA GLU A 112 -2.36 14.84 1.60
C GLU A 112 -3.65 14.92 2.43
N GLY A 113 -4.20 16.13 2.49
CA GLY A 113 -5.58 16.43 2.86
C GLY A 113 -6.37 17.01 1.68
N GLU A 114 -5.93 16.76 0.45
CA GLU A 114 -6.53 17.34 -0.76
C GLU A 114 -6.29 16.40 -1.96
N ALA A 115 -7.21 15.46 -2.20
CA ALA A 115 -7.59 14.89 -3.52
C ALA A 115 -8.08 13.41 -3.47
N ILE A 116 -9.22 13.15 -2.81
CA ILE A 116 -10.22 12.22 -3.37
C ILE A 116 -11.59 12.87 -3.20
N GLY A 117 -11.81 13.95 -3.95
CA GLY A 117 -13.01 14.77 -3.87
C GLY A 117 -13.34 15.43 -5.20
N THR A 118 -13.12 14.77 -6.33
CA THR A 118 -13.49 15.29 -7.66
C THR A 118 -13.75 14.16 -8.68
N ALA A 119 -14.74 13.30 -8.41
CA ALA A 119 -15.36 12.50 -9.47
C ALA A 119 -16.75 11.96 -9.05
N SER A 120 -17.68 12.85 -8.71
CA SER A 120 -19.11 12.54 -8.83
C SER A 120 -19.93 13.84 -8.92
N GLU A 121 -19.59 14.68 -9.90
CA GLU A 121 -20.49 15.76 -10.33
C GLU A 121 -20.49 15.79 -11.86
N ARG A 122 -21.33 14.94 -12.44
CA ARG A 122 -22.01 15.26 -13.69
C ARG A 122 -23.48 14.90 -13.53
N ALA A 123 -24.23 15.94 -13.19
CA ALA A 123 -25.63 16.10 -13.55
C ALA A 123 -25.87 15.60 -14.98
N VAL A 124 -26.82 14.68 -15.14
CA VAL A 124 -27.53 14.54 -16.40
C VAL A 124 -28.77 15.45 -16.25
N PRO A 125 -28.88 16.54 -17.04
CA PRO A 125 -30.03 17.42 -16.98
C PRO A 125 -31.26 16.73 -17.56
N ASP A 126 -32.41 17.08 -16.98
CA ASP A 126 -33.76 16.72 -17.41
C ASP A 126 -33.95 16.90 -18.91
N ALA A 127 -34.36 15.84 -19.60
CA ALA A 127 -34.90 15.90 -20.94
C ALA A 127 -36.44 15.93 -20.83
N GLU A 128 -37.00 17.13 -20.89
CA GLU A 128 -38.43 17.33 -21.14
C GLU A 128 -38.78 17.00 -22.61
N SER A 129 -39.98 16.43 -22.76
CA SER A 129 -40.88 16.53 -23.92
C SER A 129 -40.52 15.79 -25.23
N PHE A 130 -41.18 14.65 -25.46
CA PHE A 130 -42.05 14.39 -26.62
C PHE A 130 -43.02 13.24 -26.32
#